data_AF-A0ABD0U2G3-F1
#
_entry.id   AF-A0ABD0U2G3-F1
#
_cell.length_a   1.000
_cell.length_b   1.000
_cell.length_c   1.000
_cell.angle_alpha   90.00
_cell.angle_beta   90.00
_cell.angle_gamma   90.00
#
_symmetry.space_group_name_H-M   'P 1'
#
loop_
_entity.id
_entity.type
_entity.pdbx_description
1 polymer ?
#
loop_
_entity_poly.entity_id
_entity_poly.type
_entity_poly.pdbx_seq_one_letter_code
_entity_poly.pdbx_strand_id
1 'polypeptide(L)'
;MDPFSMESVGSNDSPSPYSSPRLTINPRISRALHHPLLLLHRSGHIFHILGSTSNVYTVTLSKIPTCSCPDPTIPCKHILFIILRVLRLPVSHPSLLRRSLPPSLLSRLLSSPTNSDSLANPRLLHRFRQLFFLTTATKSREGEESRSPGLCPICLEEMEVEIVGRVLRCRVCGNGLHKECWGRWKKIRGKRGASCVICRARWTERRAVDRYLNLAEVAREEEAVNGSDGSTICGEVAPG
;
A
#
# COMPACT_ATOMS: atom_id res chain seq x y z
N MET A 1 43.70 31.47 -61.81
CA MET A 1 44.39 30.21 -61.45
C MET A 1 44.52 30.24 -59.94
N ASP A 2 43.64 29.54 -59.24
CA ASP A 2 43.94 28.64 -58.11
C ASP A 2 42.62 28.17 -57.47
N PRO A 3 42.55 26.90 -57.01
CA PRO A 3 41.33 26.09 -57.08
C PRO A 3 40.76 25.74 -55.69
N PHE A 4 39.44 25.51 -55.69
CA PHE A 4 38.69 24.56 -54.84
C PHE A 4 39.09 24.42 -53.35
N SER A 5 38.33 25.12 -52.49
CA SER A 5 38.22 24.80 -51.06
C SER A 5 37.59 23.42 -50.85
N MET A 6 38.27 22.60 -50.04
CA MET A 6 37.88 21.28 -49.56
C MET A 6 36.48 21.26 -48.93
N GLU A 7 35.64 20.34 -49.40
CA GLU A 7 34.40 19.93 -48.74
C GLU A 7 34.70 18.84 -47.72
N SER A 8 34.40 19.11 -46.45
CA SER A 8 34.54 18.18 -45.33
C SER A 8 33.52 17.04 -45.46
N VAL A 9 34.02 15.82 -45.60
CA VAL A 9 33.25 14.57 -45.57
C VAL A 9 32.54 14.41 -44.22
N GLY A 10 31.21 14.30 -44.27
CA GLY A 10 30.37 13.95 -43.13
C GLY A 10 30.60 12.50 -42.69
N SER A 11 30.87 12.30 -41.41
CA SER A 11 30.96 10.99 -40.78
C SER A 11 29.62 10.27 -40.83
N ASN A 12 29.52 9.25 -41.69
CA ASN A 12 28.43 8.28 -41.66
C ASN A 12 28.62 7.34 -40.45
N ASP A 13 28.03 7.67 -39.32
CA ASP A 13 27.87 6.74 -38.20
C ASP A 13 26.88 5.64 -38.58
N SER A 14 27.42 4.51 -39.06
CA SER A 14 26.66 3.28 -39.23
C SER A 14 26.42 2.64 -37.85
N PRO A 15 25.18 2.30 -37.47
CA PRO A 15 24.91 1.71 -36.17
C PRO A 15 25.47 0.29 -36.07
N SER A 16 26.34 0.07 -35.08
CA SER A 16 26.97 -1.21 -34.76
C SER A 16 25.92 -2.31 -34.46
N PRO A 17 26.06 -3.53 -35.04
CA PRO A 17 25.11 -4.64 -34.85
C PRO A 17 25.22 -5.35 -33.48
N TYR A 18 26.03 -4.83 -32.55
CA TYR A 18 26.21 -5.38 -31.20
C TYR A 18 25.54 -4.55 -30.09
N SER A 19 24.51 -3.77 -30.40
CA SER A 19 23.63 -3.26 -29.35
C SER A 19 22.71 -4.39 -28.88
N SER A 20 23.12 -5.06 -27.80
CA SER A 20 22.25 -5.98 -27.06
C SER A 20 20.91 -5.28 -26.82
N PRO A 21 19.76 -5.90 -27.12
CA PRO A 21 18.49 -5.24 -26.92
C PRO A 21 18.40 -4.88 -25.44
N ARG A 22 18.39 -3.58 -25.13
CA ARG A 22 18.00 -3.09 -23.81
C ARG A 22 16.57 -3.57 -23.63
N LEU A 23 16.41 -4.75 -23.03
CA LEU A 23 15.10 -5.30 -22.70
C LEU A 23 14.39 -4.20 -21.92
N THR A 24 13.39 -3.59 -22.53
CA THR A 24 12.62 -2.52 -21.91
C THR A 24 11.78 -3.18 -20.83
N ILE A 25 12.36 -3.27 -19.63
CA ILE A 25 11.71 -3.90 -18.48
C ILE A 25 10.39 -3.17 -18.25
N ASN A 26 9.29 -3.93 -18.18
CA ASN A 26 7.97 -3.35 -17.97
C ASN A 26 8.00 -2.45 -16.72
N PRO A 27 7.51 -1.20 -16.79
CA PRO A 27 7.61 -0.26 -15.67
C PRO A 27 6.94 -0.78 -14.40
N ARG A 28 5.94 -1.66 -14.52
CA ARG A 28 5.29 -2.30 -13.36
C ARG A 28 6.20 -3.32 -12.68
N ILE A 29 6.98 -4.07 -13.46
CA ILE A 29 8.00 -5.01 -12.95
C ILE A 29 9.10 -4.21 -12.28
N SER A 30 9.60 -3.15 -12.92
CA SER A 30 10.59 -2.25 -12.31
C SER A 30 10.12 -1.69 -10.96
N ARG A 31 8.88 -1.18 -10.90
CA ARG A 31 8.29 -0.68 -9.64
C ARG A 31 8.16 -1.77 -8.58
N ALA A 32 7.78 -2.99 -8.95
CA ALA A 32 7.68 -4.10 -8.02
C ALA A 32 9.03 -4.54 -7.44
N LEU A 33 10.10 -4.40 -8.22
CA LEU A 33 11.46 -4.75 -7.80
C LEU A 33 12.07 -3.66 -6.91
N HIS A 34 11.98 -2.39 -7.32
CA HIS A 34 12.75 -1.30 -6.72
C HIS A 34 11.99 -0.46 -5.67
N HIS A 35 10.66 -0.44 -5.67
CA HIS A 35 9.96 0.33 -4.64
C HIS A 35 10.09 -0.35 -3.26
N PRO A 36 10.06 0.44 -2.17
CA PRO A 36 10.10 -0.08 -0.80
C PRO A 36 8.75 -0.71 -0.46
N LEU A 37 8.55 -1.93 -0.94
CA LEU A 37 7.40 -2.77 -0.64
C LEU A 37 7.85 -3.87 0.32
N LEU A 38 7.06 -4.10 1.37
CA LEU A 38 7.36 -5.09 2.41
C LEU A 38 6.15 -5.99 2.63
N LEU A 39 6.40 -7.25 2.96
CA LEU A 39 5.40 -8.22 3.36
C LEU A 39 5.21 -8.16 4.87
N LEU A 40 3.96 -7.97 5.30
CA LEU A 40 3.59 -7.91 6.72
C LEU A 40 3.06 -9.25 7.21
N HIS A 41 2.24 -9.92 6.42
CA HIS A 41 1.64 -11.19 6.83
C HIS A 41 1.24 -12.03 5.63
N ARG A 42 1.39 -13.34 5.76
CA ARG A 42 0.91 -14.34 4.81
C ARG A 42 0.00 -15.32 5.54
N SER A 43 -1.19 -15.55 4.99
CA SER A 43 -2.11 -16.59 5.42
C SER A 43 -2.61 -17.33 4.18
N GLY A 44 -1.98 -18.46 3.86
CA GLY A 44 -2.27 -19.25 2.66
C GLY A 44 -2.12 -18.42 1.38
N HIS A 45 -3.27 -18.02 0.82
CA HIS A 45 -3.41 -17.26 -0.42
C HIS A 45 -3.63 -15.75 -0.22
N ILE A 46 -3.71 -15.28 1.03
CA ILE A 46 -3.89 -13.86 1.39
C ILE A 46 -2.56 -13.29 1.89
N PHE A 47 -2.18 -12.13 1.34
CA PHE A 47 -0.94 -11.43 1.65
C PHE A 47 -1.25 -10.00 2.06
N HIS A 48 -0.75 -9.58 3.21
CA HIS A 48 -0.79 -8.19 3.66
C HIS A 48 0.57 -7.56 3.39
N ILE A 49 0.58 -6.46 2.66
CA ILE A 49 1.80 -5.79 2.23
C ILE A 49 1.77 -4.32 2.63
N LEU A 50 2.94 -3.76 2.86
CA LEU A 50 3.16 -2.33 3.00
C LEU A 50 3.52 -1.74 1.63
N GLY A 51 2.75 -0.73 1.22
CA GLY A 51 3.03 0.04 0.01
C GLY A 51 4.11 1.11 0.23
N SER A 52 4.57 1.71 -0.88
CA SER A 52 5.59 2.78 -0.85
C SER A 52 5.18 4.04 -0.08
N THR A 53 3.89 4.23 0.19
CA THR A 53 3.34 5.32 1.01
C THR A 53 3.01 4.87 2.44
N SER A 54 3.55 3.72 2.87
CA SER A 54 3.27 3.05 4.13
C SER A 54 1.78 2.72 4.37
N ASN A 55 0.99 2.61 3.31
CA ASN A 55 -0.37 2.08 3.40
C ASN A 55 -0.35 0.55 3.33
N VAL A 56 -1.17 -0.10 4.14
CA VAL A 56 -1.34 -1.55 4.08
C VAL A 56 -2.34 -1.90 2.99
N TYR A 57 -1.93 -2.78 2.09
CA TYR A 57 -2.78 -3.37 1.06
C TYR A 57 -2.90 -4.88 1.26
N THR A 58 -4.04 -5.43 0.85
CA THR A 58 -4.28 -6.87 0.85
C THR A 58 -4.26 -7.36 -0.59
N VAL A 59 -3.50 -8.41 -0.85
CA VAL A 59 -3.44 -9.12 -2.12
C VAL A 59 -3.93 -10.52 -1.90
N THR A 60 -4.84 -10.97 -2.75
CA THR A 60 -5.36 -12.33 -2.74
C THR A 60 -4.90 -13.02 -4.01
N LEU A 61 -4.04 -14.03 -3.87
CA LEU A 61 -3.63 -14.86 -4.99
C LEU A 61 -4.69 -15.91 -5.28
N SER A 62 -5.27 -15.83 -6.46
CA SER A 62 -6.20 -16.83 -6.98
C SER A 62 -5.95 -17.01 -8.48
N LYS A 63 -6.84 -17.72 -9.19
CA LYS A 63 -6.78 -17.79 -10.66
C LYS A 63 -6.71 -16.38 -11.28
N ILE A 64 -7.44 -15.42 -10.72
CA ILE A 64 -7.36 -13.99 -11.06
C ILE A 64 -6.92 -13.24 -9.81
N PRO A 65 -5.64 -12.86 -9.69
CA PRO A 65 -5.15 -12.19 -8.49
C PRO A 65 -5.82 -10.82 -8.32
N THR A 66 -6.18 -10.49 -7.09
CA THR A 66 -6.82 -9.22 -6.74
C THR A 66 -5.97 -8.46 -5.73
N CYS A 67 -6.05 -7.13 -5.75
CA CYS A 67 -5.37 -6.27 -4.80
C CYS A 67 -6.30 -5.13 -4.39
N SER A 68 -6.28 -4.76 -3.11
CA SER A 68 -7.07 -3.63 -2.59
C SER A 68 -6.49 -2.26 -2.95
N CYS A 69 -5.40 -2.18 -3.72
CA CYS A 69 -4.80 -0.91 -4.10
C CYS A 69 -5.68 -0.12 -5.09
N PRO A 70 -5.54 1.21 -5.16
CA PRO A 70 -6.33 2.04 -6.07
C PRO A 70 -5.99 1.87 -7.56
N ASP A 71 -4.98 1.06 -7.90
CA ASP A 71 -4.59 0.77 -9.28
C ASP A 71 -5.56 -0.25 -9.89
N PRO A 72 -6.31 0.10 -10.96
CA PRO A 72 -7.27 -0.80 -11.60
C PRO A 72 -6.59 -1.86 -12.50
N THR A 73 -5.27 -1.76 -12.71
CA THR A 73 -4.56 -2.68 -13.60
C THR A 73 -4.26 -4.01 -12.92
N ILE A 74 -4.47 -5.11 -13.63
CA ILE A 74 -4.18 -6.46 -13.15
C ILE A 74 -3.17 -7.11 -14.13
N PRO A 75 -2.00 -7.59 -13.66
CA PRO A 75 -1.48 -7.45 -12.30
C PRO A 75 -0.90 -6.05 -12.04
N CYS A 76 -1.19 -5.49 -10.87
CA CYS A 76 -0.58 -4.24 -10.39
C CYS A 76 0.81 -4.52 -9.80
N LYS A 77 1.56 -3.46 -9.47
CA LYS A 77 2.91 -3.59 -8.88
C LYS A 77 2.94 -4.44 -7.60
N HIS A 78 1.85 -4.44 -6.82
CA HIS A 78 1.75 -5.19 -5.56
C HIS A 78 1.61 -6.69 -5.77
N ILE A 79 0.82 -7.09 -6.77
CA ILE A 79 0.71 -8.50 -7.19
C ILE A 79 2.07 -8.98 -7.72
N LEU A 80 2.70 -8.17 -8.57
CA LEU A 80 4.03 -8.46 -9.10
C LEU A 80 5.09 -8.56 -7.99
N PHE A 81 5.03 -7.70 -6.98
CA PHE A 81 5.92 -7.76 -5.81
C PHE A 81 5.83 -9.11 -5.11
N ILE A 82 4.61 -9.62 -4.88
CA ILE A 82 4.43 -10.93 -4.25
C ILE A 82 4.99 -12.04 -5.15
N ILE A 83 4.66 -12.03 -6.44
CA ILE A 83 5.10 -13.09 -7.35
C ILE A 83 6.63 -13.09 -7.51
N LEU A 84 7.26 -11.92 -7.65
CA LEU A 84 8.69 -11.77 -7.94
C LEU A 84 9.58 -11.85 -6.69
N ARG A 85 9.26 -11.08 -5.64
CA ARG A 85 10.14 -10.93 -4.47
C ARG A 85 9.77 -11.89 -3.35
N VAL A 86 8.48 -12.01 -3.05
CA VAL A 86 7.99 -12.87 -1.95
C VAL A 86 8.04 -14.34 -2.31
N LEU A 87 7.60 -14.70 -3.52
CA LEU A 87 7.48 -16.09 -4.00
C LEU A 87 8.58 -16.48 -5.01
N ARG A 88 9.50 -15.56 -5.32
CA ARG A 88 10.73 -15.78 -6.12
C ARG A 88 10.48 -16.35 -7.53
N LEU A 89 9.41 -15.93 -8.21
CA LEU A 89 9.23 -16.26 -9.62
C LEU A 89 10.21 -15.42 -10.48
N PRO A 90 10.92 -16.03 -11.45
CA PRO A 90 11.86 -15.30 -12.31
C PRO A 90 11.16 -14.22 -13.15
N VAL A 91 11.82 -13.06 -13.33
CA VAL A 91 11.34 -11.92 -14.14
C VAL A 91 11.07 -12.24 -15.60
N SER A 92 11.68 -13.32 -16.12
CA SER A 92 11.50 -13.81 -17.49
C SER A 92 10.27 -14.70 -17.67
N HIS A 93 9.52 -15.01 -16.60
CA HIS A 93 8.43 -15.97 -16.68
C HIS A 93 7.23 -15.41 -17.47
N PRO A 94 6.71 -16.14 -18.49
CA PRO A 94 5.72 -15.62 -19.45
C PRO A 94 4.34 -15.34 -18.85
N SER A 95 4.08 -15.83 -17.63
CA SER A 95 2.82 -15.60 -16.92
C SER A 95 2.80 -14.35 -16.04
N LEU A 96 3.91 -13.62 -15.91
CA LEU A 96 4.01 -12.50 -14.95
C LEU A 96 3.04 -11.36 -15.21
N LEU A 97 2.82 -11.00 -16.47
CA LEU A 97 1.94 -9.90 -16.86
C LEU A 97 0.54 -10.38 -17.28
N ARG A 98 0.26 -11.68 -17.14
CA ARG A 98 -1.06 -12.23 -17.46
C ARG A 98 -2.05 -11.87 -16.37
N ARG A 99 -3.29 -11.57 -16.76
CA ARG A 99 -4.41 -11.33 -15.83
C ARG A 99 -4.82 -12.59 -15.06
N SER A 100 -4.56 -13.76 -15.62
CA SER A 100 -4.90 -15.05 -15.02
C SER A 100 -3.63 -15.89 -14.85
N LEU A 101 -3.49 -16.49 -13.67
CA LEU A 101 -2.44 -17.45 -13.37
C LEU A 101 -2.89 -18.86 -13.74
N PRO A 102 -2.04 -19.66 -14.43
CA PRO A 102 -2.30 -21.07 -14.64
C PRO A 102 -2.48 -21.82 -13.30
N PRO A 103 -3.40 -22.78 -13.18
CA PRO A 103 -3.63 -23.51 -11.92
C PRO A 103 -2.36 -24.18 -11.37
N SER A 104 -1.56 -24.81 -12.24
CA SER A 104 -0.28 -25.43 -11.85
C SER A 104 0.73 -24.42 -11.29
N LEU A 105 0.80 -23.22 -11.89
CA LEU A 105 1.63 -22.13 -11.40
C LEU A 105 1.11 -21.61 -10.05
N LEU A 106 -0.20 -21.43 -9.92
CA LEU A 106 -0.82 -20.96 -8.68
C LEU A 106 -0.54 -21.92 -7.52
N SER A 107 -0.77 -23.22 -7.70
CA SER A 107 -0.48 -24.22 -6.67
C SER A 107 1.00 -24.21 -6.29
N ARG A 108 1.90 -24.13 -7.27
CA ARG A 108 3.34 -24.01 -7.02
C ARG A 108 3.69 -22.76 -6.21
N LEU A 109 3.15 -21.61 -6.59
CA LEU A 109 3.37 -20.33 -5.90
C LEU A 109 2.85 -20.35 -4.46
N LEU A 110 1.69 -20.95 -4.22
CA LEU A 110 1.10 -21.06 -2.87
C LEU A 110 1.86 -22.03 -1.97
N SER A 111 2.50 -23.05 -2.55
CA SER A 111 3.38 -23.98 -1.81
C SER A 111 4.80 -23.44 -1.59
N SER A 112 5.23 -22.44 -2.37
CA SER A 112 6.57 -21.85 -2.21
C SER A 112 6.75 -21.19 -0.83
N PRO A 113 7.91 -21.31 -0.19
CA PRO A 113 8.22 -20.59 1.04
C PRO A 113 8.31 -19.08 0.79
N THR A 114 8.05 -18.31 1.84
CA THR A 114 8.15 -16.85 1.82
C THR A 114 9.62 -16.42 1.87
N ASN A 115 10.01 -15.48 1.00
CA ASN A 115 11.32 -14.84 1.09
C ASN A 115 11.42 -13.92 2.34
N SER A 116 12.39 -14.21 3.22
CA SER A 116 12.67 -13.41 4.42
C SER A 116 13.09 -11.96 4.11
N ASP A 117 13.80 -11.71 3.01
CA ASP A 117 14.27 -10.37 2.61
C ASP A 117 13.13 -9.43 2.23
N SER A 118 11.96 -10.00 1.96
CA SER A 118 10.75 -9.23 1.63
C SER A 118 9.90 -8.97 2.86
N LEU A 119 10.19 -9.57 4.02
CA LEU A 119 9.43 -9.34 5.25
C LEU A 119 9.78 -7.98 5.86
N ALA A 120 8.76 -7.33 6.43
CA ALA A 120 8.98 -6.14 7.23
C ALA A 120 9.71 -6.49 8.54
N ASN A 121 10.34 -5.48 9.14
CA ASN A 121 11.00 -5.60 10.44
C ASN A 121 10.03 -6.12 11.53
N PRO A 122 10.49 -6.95 12.48
CA PRO A 122 9.72 -7.38 13.65
C PRO A 122 8.92 -6.28 14.37
N ARG A 123 9.43 -5.05 14.46
CA ARG A 123 8.74 -3.91 15.09
C ARG A 123 7.51 -3.47 14.29
N LEU A 124 7.66 -3.20 12.99
CA LEU A 124 6.55 -2.97 12.06
C LEU A 124 5.54 -4.12 12.06
N LEU A 125 6.00 -5.38 12.10
CA LEU A 125 5.14 -6.56 12.17
C LEU A 125 4.33 -6.61 13.45
N HIS A 126 4.96 -6.34 14.59
CA HIS A 126 4.29 -6.31 15.89
C HIS A 126 3.23 -5.20 15.92
N ARG A 127 3.58 -4.00 15.43
CA ARG A 127 2.64 -2.89 15.37
C ARG A 127 1.49 -3.12 14.40
N PHE A 128 1.78 -3.72 13.24
CA PHE A 128 0.77 -4.20 12.31
C PHE A 128 -0.19 -5.18 13.00
N ARG A 129 0.32 -6.20 13.70
CA ARG A 129 -0.52 -7.17 14.42
C ARG A 129 -1.41 -6.47 15.46
N GLN A 130 -0.85 -5.59 16.28
CA GLN A 130 -1.64 -4.84 17.27
C GLN A 130 -2.78 -4.07 16.61
N LEU A 131 -2.49 -3.26 15.60
CA LEU A 131 -3.50 -2.41 14.97
C LEU A 131 -4.48 -3.21 14.11
N PHE A 132 -4.00 -4.21 13.38
CA PHE A 132 -4.82 -5.08 12.55
C PHE A 132 -5.78 -5.90 13.41
N PHE A 133 -5.30 -6.57 14.47
CA PHE A 133 -6.17 -7.35 15.35
C PHE A 133 -7.12 -6.48 16.18
N LEU A 134 -6.73 -5.28 16.60
CA LEU A 134 -7.67 -4.34 17.23
C LEU A 134 -8.78 -3.93 16.26
N THR A 135 -8.43 -3.61 15.01
CA THR A 135 -9.44 -3.25 14.00
C THR A 135 -10.32 -4.43 13.58
N THR A 136 -9.77 -5.65 13.50
CA THR A 136 -10.58 -6.85 13.24
C THR A 136 -11.41 -7.24 14.45
N ALA A 137 -10.94 -7.06 15.68
CA ALA A 137 -11.72 -7.30 16.90
C ALA A 137 -12.90 -6.31 17.01
N THR A 138 -12.70 -5.05 16.62
CA THR A 138 -13.81 -4.10 16.49
C THR A 138 -14.74 -4.47 15.33
N LYS A 139 -14.24 -5.08 14.24
CA LYS A 139 -15.08 -5.59 13.14
C LYS A 139 -15.77 -6.91 13.45
N SER A 140 -15.21 -7.77 14.30
CA SER A 140 -15.81 -9.04 14.73
C SER A 140 -16.74 -8.87 15.93
N ARG A 141 -16.78 -7.67 16.54
CA ARG A 141 -17.93 -7.18 17.32
C ARG A 141 -18.94 -6.39 16.45
N GLU A 142 -18.66 -6.24 15.16
CA GLU A 142 -19.56 -5.73 14.11
C GLU A 142 -19.89 -6.83 13.08
N GLY A 143 -19.71 -8.09 13.45
CA GLY A 143 -20.24 -9.25 12.74
C GLY A 143 -21.31 -9.88 13.61
N GLU A 144 -22.56 -9.79 13.16
CA GLU A 144 -23.67 -10.63 13.62
C GLU A 144 -24.19 -10.38 15.04
N GLU A 145 -24.52 -9.13 15.33
CA GLU A 145 -25.77 -8.86 16.04
C GLU A 145 -26.39 -7.61 15.42
N SER A 146 -27.66 -7.75 15.05
CA SER A 146 -28.55 -6.71 14.55
C SER A 146 -28.47 -5.44 15.39
N ARG A 147 -27.51 -4.56 15.08
CA ARG A 147 -27.67 -3.13 15.33
C ARG A 147 -28.35 -2.63 14.07
N SER A 148 -29.68 -2.58 14.15
CA SER A 148 -30.55 -1.89 13.22
C SER A 148 -29.87 -0.65 12.62
N PRO A 149 -30.10 -0.33 11.33
CA PRO A 149 -29.63 0.92 10.76
C PRO A 149 -30.20 2.04 11.62
N GLY A 150 -29.38 2.53 12.56
CA GLY A 150 -29.84 3.51 13.54
C GLY A 150 -30.41 4.71 12.78
N LEU A 151 -31.47 5.29 13.32
CA LEU A 151 -31.97 6.54 12.77
C LEU A 151 -30.90 7.63 12.93
N CYS A 152 -30.70 8.44 11.90
CA CYS A 152 -29.85 9.61 12.00
C CYS A 152 -30.45 10.56 13.03
N PRO A 153 -29.81 10.88 14.17
CA PRO A 153 -30.39 11.74 15.22
C PRO A 153 -30.63 13.20 14.81
N ILE A 154 -30.33 13.57 13.55
CA ILE A 154 -30.60 14.90 13.00
C ILE A 154 -31.89 14.90 12.16
N CYS A 155 -32.06 13.94 11.25
CA CYS A 155 -33.25 13.87 10.38
C CYS A 155 -34.24 12.76 10.76
N LEU A 156 -33.86 11.89 11.71
CA LEU A 156 -34.63 10.74 12.16
C LEU A 156 -34.96 9.73 11.04
N GLU A 157 -34.21 9.77 9.93
CA GLU A 157 -34.31 8.83 8.82
C GLU A 157 -33.31 7.67 8.99
N GLU A 158 -33.64 6.51 8.42
CA GLU A 158 -32.80 5.32 8.44
C GLU A 158 -31.48 5.56 7.68
N MET A 159 -30.38 5.13 8.30
CA MET A 159 -29.06 5.25 7.72
C MET A 159 -28.75 4.02 6.84
N GLU A 160 -28.92 4.16 5.53
CA GLU A 160 -28.52 3.14 4.55
C GLU A 160 -27.00 2.90 4.58
N VAL A 161 -26.59 1.82 5.22
CA VAL A 161 -25.19 1.39 5.34
C VAL A 161 -24.63 0.77 4.06
N GLU A 162 -25.49 0.42 3.10
CA GLU A 162 -25.10 -0.20 1.82
C GLU A 162 -24.41 0.80 0.89
N ILE A 163 -24.67 2.10 1.03
CA ILE A 163 -24.02 3.15 0.23
C ILE A 163 -22.77 3.66 0.94
N VAL A 164 -21.61 3.09 0.56
CA VAL A 164 -20.30 3.46 1.08
C VAL A 164 -20.07 4.97 0.96
N GLY A 165 -19.95 5.66 2.10
CA GLY A 165 -19.57 7.07 2.18
C GLY A 165 -20.71 8.06 2.44
N ARG A 166 -21.96 7.61 2.64
CA ARG A 166 -23.07 8.47 3.07
C ARG A 166 -23.25 8.59 4.59
N VAL A 167 -22.69 7.67 5.36
CA VAL A 167 -22.78 7.67 6.83
C VAL A 167 -21.41 7.92 7.47
N LEU A 168 -21.34 8.88 8.38
CA LEU A 168 -20.19 9.19 9.23
C LEU A 168 -20.46 8.70 10.65
N ARG A 169 -19.49 8.04 11.29
CA ARG A 169 -19.63 7.57 12.69
C ARG A 169 -18.69 8.31 13.63
N CYS A 170 -19.18 8.62 14.82
CA CYS A 170 -18.38 9.18 15.90
C CYS A 170 -17.38 8.16 16.43
N ARG A 171 -16.11 8.54 16.63
CA ARG A 171 -15.06 7.65 17.19
C ARG A 171 -15.22 7.33 18.68
N VAL A 172 -15.98 8.15 19.41
CA VAL A 172 -16.16 7.99 20.86
C VAL A 172 -17.41 7.19 21.19
N CYS A 173 -18.56 7.57 20.64
CA CYS A 173 -19.83 6.91 20.94
C CYS A 173 -20.34 5.96 19.86
N GLY A 174 -19.67 5.85 18.70
CA GLY A 174 -20.06 4.93 17.62
C GLY A 174 -21.32 5.31 16.82
N ASN A 175 -22.09 6.29 17.28
CA ASN A 175 -23.32 6.75 16.61
C ASN A 175 -23.04 7.31 15.22
N GLY A 176 -23.91 6.93 14.27
CA GLY A 176 -23.87 7.37 12.87
C GLY A 176 -24.64 8.67 12.63
N LEU A 177 -24.23 9.38 11.59
CA LEU A 177 -24.91 10.55 11.02
C LEU A 177 -24.79 10.49 9.49
N HIS A 178 -25.81 10.94 8.77
CA HIS A 178 -25.64 11.24 7.35
C HIS A 178 -24.56 12.31 7.16
N LYS A 179 -23.77 12.17 6.10
CA LYS A 179 -22.71 13.11 5.73
C LYS A 179 -23.28 14.52 5.53
N GLU A 180 -24.46 14.60 4.97
CA GLU A 180 -25.21 15.84 4.70
C GLU A 180 -25.68 16.48 6.03
N CYS A 181 -26.26 15.67 6.93
CA CYS A 181 -26.69 16.12 8.26
C CYS A 181 -25.51 16.61 9.10
N TRP A 182 -24.39 15.89 9.06
CA TRP A 182 -23.14 16.31 9.69
C TRP A 182 -22.62 17.63 9.11
N GLY A 183 -22.68 17.79 7.79
CA GLY A 183 -22.29 19.02 7.10
C GLY A 183 -23.11 20.24 7.57
N ARG A 184 -24.43 20.08 7.73
CA ARG A 184 -25.30 21.14 8.29
C ARG A 184 -24.95 21.44 9.74
N TRP A 185 -24.77 20.41 10.57
CA TRP A 185 -24.40 20.57 11.97
C TRP A 185 -23.10 21.34 12.15
N LYS A 186 -22.07 21.00 11.37
CA LYS A 186 -20.76 21.67 11.38
C LYS A 186 -20.88 23.15 11.01
N LYS A 187 -21.72 23.49 10.04
CA LYS A 187 -21.98 24.90 9.64
C LYS A 187 -22.64 25.69 10.77
N ILE A 188 -23.65 25.12 11.43
CA ILE A 188 -24.37 25.79 12.54
C ILE A 188 -23.45 26.07 13.74
N ARG A 189 -22.52 25.16 14.06
CA ARG A 189 -21.60 25.31 15.22
C ARG A 189 -20.44 26.28 14.98
N GLY A 190 -20.20 26.69 13.74
CA GLY A 190 -19.20 27.70 13.38
C GLY A 190 -17.78 27.40 13.91
N LYS A 191 -17.08 28.44 14.39
CA LYS A 191 -15.68 28.36 14.86
C LYS A 191 -15.46 27.49 16.10
N ARG A 192 -16.51 27.09 16.84
CA ARG A 192 -16.40 26.30 18.09
C ARG A 192 -16.19 24.80 17.88
N GLY A 193 -16.02 24.38 16.63
CA GLY A 193 -15.49 23.07 16.29
C GLY A 193 -16.54 22.00 16.07
N ALA A 194 -16.20 21.12 15.14
CA ALA A 194 -16.87 19.89 14.83
C ALA A 194 -16.94 18.99 16.08
N SER A 195 -18.06 18.95 16.79
CA SER A 195 -18.29 18.08 17.96
C SER A 195 -19.49 17.17 17.72
N CYS A 196 -19.45 15.93 18.23
CA CYS A 196 -20.54 14.96 18.13
C CYS A 196 -21.85 15.52 18.69
N VAL A 197 -22.96 15.31 17.97
CA VAL A 197 -24.30 15.74 18.40
C VAL A 197 -24.78 14.98 19.64
N ILE A 198 -24.30 13.75 19.80
CA ILE A 198 -24.69 12.86 20.90
C ILE A 198 -23.77 13.06 22.11
N CYS A 199 -22.49 12.70 21.97
CA CYS A 199 -21.58 12.69 23.11
C CYS A 199 -20.76 13.98 23.30
N ARG A 200 -20.94 14.99 22.43
CA ARG A 200 -20.20 16.27 22.44
C ARG A 200 -18.67 16.18 22.31
N ALA A 201 -18.11 14.98 22.21
CA ALA A 201 -16.68 14.79 21.96
C ALA A 201 -16.26 15.45 20.64
N ARG A 202 -14.99 15.88 20.58
CA ARG A 202 -14.40 16.45 19.36
C ARG A 202 -14.50 15.44 18.22
N TRP A 203 -15.08 15.88 17.10
CA TRP A 203 -15.29 15.05 15.93
C TRP A 203 -14.03 15.04 15.09
N THR A 204 -13.55 13.83 14.82
CA THR A 204 -12.38 13.59 13.97
C THR A 204 -12.89 12.92 12.70
N GLU A 205 -12.95 13.67 11.60
CA GLU A 205 -13.31 13.10 10.30
C GLU A 205 -12.30 12.01 9.94
N ARG A 206 -12.78 10.85 9.49
CA ARG A 206 -11.92 9.93 8.74
C ARG A 206 -11.53 10.67 7.48
N ARG A 207 -10.27 11.14 7.38
CA ARG A 207 -9.72 11.58 6.09
C ARG A 207 -9.94 10.44 5.10
N ALA A 208 -10.18 10.71 3.82
CA ALA A 208 -10.31 9.66 2.80
C ALA A 208 -9.09 8.71 2.74
N VAL A 209 -7.98 9.11 3.38
CA VAL A 209 -6.77 8.33 3.68
C VAL A 209 -7.02 7.13 4.62
N ASP A 210 -8.08 7.13 5.41
CA ASP A 210 -8.38 6.14 6.45
C ASP A 210 -9.07 4.87 5.91
N ARG A 211 -9.14 4.70 4.58
CA ARG A 211 -9.55 3.41 3.97
C ARG A 211 -8.51 2.32 4.18
N TYR A 212 -7.24 2.72 4.34
CA TYR A 212 -6.12 1.81 4.53
C TYR A 212 -5.47 2.07 5.88
N LEU A 213 -5.04 1.01 6.55
CA LEU A 213 -4.20 1.14 7.73
C LEU A 213 -2.87 1.76 7.27
N ASN A 214 -2.50 2.93 7.80
CA ASN A 214 -1.26 3.60 7.46
C ASN A 214 -0.24 3.43 8.60
N LEU A 215 0.96 2.97 8.27
CA LEU A 215 2.06 2.71 9.20
C LEU A 215 3.23 3.70 9.03
N ALA A 216 3.01 4.86 8.39
CA ALA A 216 4.09 5.82 8.08
C ALA A 216 4.77 6.41 9.33
N GLU A 217 4.03 6.56 10.42
CA GLU A 217 4.59 7.06 11.69
C GLU A 217 5.66 6.09 12.23
N VAL A 218 5.30 4.81 12.28
CA VAL A 218 6.18 3.71 12.73
C VAL A 218 7.35 3.50 11.78
N ALA A 219 7.12 3.58 10.47
CA ALA A 219 8.17 3.42 9.47
C ALA A 219 9.23 4.54 9.53
N ARG A 220 8.83 5.79 9.87
CA ARG A 220 9.76 6.92 9.98
C ARG A 220 10.64 6.85 11.22
N GLU A 221 10.10 6.37 12.34
CA GLU A 221 10.85 6.18 13.57
C GLU A 221 11.96 5.13 13.39
N GLU A 222 11.80 4.17 12.48
CA GLU A 222 12.80 3.14 12.20
C GLU A 222 13.98 3.62 11.33
N GLU A 223 13.72 4.45 10.31
CA GLU A 223 14.80 5.06 9.51
C GLU A 223 15.73 5.94 10.38
N ALA A 224 15.16 6.60 11.41
CA ALA A 224 15.92 7.42 12.35
C ALA A 224 16.81 6.58 13.30
N VAL A 225 16.41 5.35 13.64
CA VAL A 225 17.18 4.46 14.52
C VAL A 225 18.28 3.71 13.75
N ASN A 226 18.05 3.35 12.49
CA ASN A 226 19.08 2.74 11.66
C ASN A 226 20.13 3.75 11.14
N GLY A 227 19.83 5.05 11.18
CA GLY A 227 20.73 6.13 10.77
C GLY A 227 21.78 6.56 11.81
N SER A 228 21.73 6.01 13.03
CA SER A 228 22.60 6.43 14.14
C SER A 228 23.75 5.48 14.48
N ASP A 229 23.88 4.33 13.79
CA ASP A 229 24.87 3.29 14.14
C ASP A 229 26.12 3.29 13.24
N GLY A 230 26.46 4.46 12.70
CA GLY A 230 27.57 4.66 11.77
C GLY A 230 28.50 5.80 12.18
N SER A 231 28.97 5.85 13.44
CA SER A 231 30.06 6.75 13.83
C SER A 231 30.85 6.23 15.03
N THR A 232 32.15 6.08 14.78
CA THR A 232 33.23 6.12 15.78
C THR A 232 33.61 4.82 16.47
N ILE A 233 34.38 3.99 15.76
CA ILE A 233 35.53 3.30 16.37
C ILE A 233 36.67 3.28 15.34
N CYS A 234 37.44 4.38 15.31
CA CYS A 234 38.79 4.38 14.77
C CYS A 234 39.70 4.65 15.97
N GLY A 235 40.14 3.57 16.63
CA GLY A 235 41.12 3.64 17.69
C GLY A 235 42.43 4.17 17.13
N GLU A 236 42.87 5.28 17.70
CA GLU A 236 44.15 5.93 17.45
C GLU A 236 45.26 5.03 18.02
N VAL A 237 46.09 4.45 17.15
CA VAL A 237 47.32 3.75 17.57
C VAL A 237 48.42 4.80 17.63
N ALA A 238 48.82 5.17 18.85
CA ALA A 238 49.99 6.00 19.08
C ALA A 238 51.29 5.22 18.80
N PRO A 239 52.31 5.83 18.16
CA PRO A 239 53.60 5.18 17.98
C PRO A 239 54.46 5.37 19.25
N GLY A 240 55.02 4.27 19.75
CA GLY A 240 56.10 4.23 20.73
C GLY A 240 57.23 3.37 20.19
#